data_AF-A0A7C6K538-F1
#
_entry.id   AF-A0A7C6K538-F1
#
_cell.length_a   1.000
_cell.length_b   1.000
_cell.length_c   1.000
_cell.angle_alpha   90.00
_cell.angle_beta   90.00
_cell.angle_gamma   90.00
#
_symmetry.space_group_name_H-M   'P 1'
#
loop_
_entity.id
_entity.type
_entity.pdbx_description
1 polymer ?
#
loop_
_entity_poly.entity_id
_entity_poly.type
_entity_poly.pdbx_seq_one_letter_code
_entity_poly.pdbx_strand_id
1 'polypeptide(L)'
;MDKKQFMNTPLNEFLSTQEVSERFNIAESTIRKAVHDGRLKEYRDCKKVGKSWLILKSSAKKLWGQIKNEGEIKMINKEEIKEYLEGIEETERITTWEFYTGGVYIIQGKITLYASYKGQVIDGNVYNKLYDEHIDLDYIIENYLNSEYDVDVAVDMIYEEIESLIA
;
A
#
# COMPACT_ATOMS: atom_id res chain seq x y z
N MET A 1 21.56 -14.42 16.48
CA MET A 1 21.43 -13.37 17.50
C MET A 1 21.03 -14.04 18.82
N ASP A 2 21.61 -13.60 19.92
CA ASP A 2 21.25 -14.05 21.27
C ASP A 2 20.25 -13.10 21.95
N LYS A 3 19.73 -13.51 23.13
CA LYS A 3 18.71 -12.74 23.86
C LYS A 3 19.17 -11.34 24.28
N LYS A 4 20.45 -11.15 24.61
CA LYS A 4 20.98 -9.86 25.05
C LYS A 4 21.07 -8.89 23.87
N GLN A 5 21.57 -9.38 22.74
CA GLN A 5 21.62 -8.63 21.47
C GLN A 5 20.20 -8.24 21.01
N PHE A 6 19.24 -9.17 21.08
CA PHE A 6 17.84 -8.90 20.73
C PHE A 6 17.25 -7.78 21.59
N MET A 7 17.43 -7.84 22.91
CA MET A 7 16.88 -6.85 23.84
C MET A 7 17.49 -5.45 23.70
N ASN A 8 18.72 -5.36 23.17
CA ASN A 8 19.39 -4.10 22.87
C ASN A 8 19.11 -3.58 21.46
N THR A 9 18.37 -4.34 20.65
CA THR A 9 18.03 -3.91 19.29
C THR A 9 17.05 -2.72 19.38
N PRO A 10 17.30 -1.62 18.64
CA PRO A 10 16.40 -0.48 18.60
C PRO A 10 14.96 -0.86 18.23
N LEU A 11 13.98 -0.21 18.87
CA LEU A 11 12.55 -0.56 18.68
C LEU A 11 12.08 -0.39 17.22
N ASN A 12 12.67 0.56 16.49
CA ASN A 12 12.38 0.80 15.08
C ASN A 12 12.84 -0.34 14.15
N GLU A 13 13.60 -1.33 14.62
CA GLU A 13 13.96 -2.53 13.85
C GLU A 13 12.89 -3.64 13.95
N PHE A 14 11.84 -3.42 14.74
CA PHE A 14 10.73 -4.35 14.91
C PHE A 14 9.50 -3.90 14.13
N LEU A 15 8.66 -4.86 13.84
CA LEU A 15 7.30 -4.72 13.31
C LEU A 15 6.36 -5.50 14.21
N SER A 16 5.19 -4.96 14.49
CA SER A 16 4.06 -5.68 15.08
C SER A 16 3.50 -6.72 14.10
N THR A 17 2.65 -7.63 14.58
CA THR A 17 1.94 -8.58 13.70
C THR A 17 1.13 -7.87 12.63
N GLN A 18 0.50 -6.75 12.98
CA GLN A 18 -0.28 -5.93 12.06
C GLN A 18 0.62 -5.32 10.99
N GLU A 19 1.72 -4.66 11.38
CA GLU A 19 2.65 -4.08 10.40
C GLU A 19 3.28 -5.14 9.51
N VAL A 20 3.56 -6.34 10.02
CA VAL A 20 4.02 -7.46 9.18
C VAL A 20 2.90 -7.94 8.25
N SER A 21 1.67 -8.03 8.74
CA SER A 21 0.50 -8.43 7.94
C SER A 21 0.28 -7.47 6.79
N GLU A 22 0.31 -6.16 7.05
CA GLU A 22 0.18 -5.09 6.06
C GLU A 22 1.37 -5.08 5.10
N ARG A 23 2.60 -5.11 5.64
CA ARG A 23 3.83 -4.99 4.83
C ARG A 23 4.15 -6.21 3.98
N PHE A 24 3.67 -7.39 4.35
CA PHE A 24 3.95 -8.66 3.65
C PHE A 24 2.68 -9.34 3.12
N ASN A 25 1.50 -8.71 3.23
CA ASN A 25 0.17 -9.24 2.86
C ASN A 25 -0.03 -10.70 3.28
N ILE A 26 0.32 -10.98 4.52
CA ILE A 26 0.14 -12.30 5.13
C ILE A 26 -0.85 -12.18 6.26
N ALA A 27 -1.84 -13.08 6.30
CA ALA A 27 -2.76 -13.12 7.42
C ALA A 27 -2.00 -13.23 8.75
N GLU A 28 -2.41 -12.47 9.77
CA GLU A 28 -1.76 -12.55 11.07
C GLU A 28 -1.78 -13.97 11.67
N SER A 29 -2.75 -14.80 11.29
CA SER A 29 -2.79 -16.22 11.64
C SER A 29 -1.57 -16.97 11.11
N THR A 30 -1.12 -16.68 9.88
CA THR A 30 0.10 -17.21 9.27
C THR A 30 1.35 -16.76 10.02
N ILE A 31 1.38 -15.51 10.49
CA ILE A 31 2.46 -14.97 11.33
C ILE A 31 2.53 -15.72 12.66
N ARG A 32 1.39 -15.85 13.35
CA ARG A 32 1.29 -16.60 14.62
C ARG A 32 1.69 -18.07 14.43
N LYS A 33 1.28 -18.68 13.32
CA LYS A 33 1.67 -20.04 12.95
C LYS A 33 3.17 -20.15 12.69
N ALA A 34 3.82 -19.15 12.08
CA ALA A 34 5.27 -19.14 11.89
C ALA A 34 6.04 -19.12 13.22
N VAL A 35 5.51 -18.44 14.24
CA VAL A 35 6.05 -18.49 15.60
C VAL A 35 5.84 -19.87 16.22
N HIS A 36 4.61 -20.39 16.19
CA HIS A 36 4.26 -21.69 16.75
C HIS A 36 5.08 -22.84 16.14
N ASP A 37 5.26 -22.83 14.82
CA ASP A 37 5.99 -23.85 14.08
C ASP A 37 7.52 -23.65 14.11
N GLY A 38 8.01 -22.65 14.88
CA GLY A 38 9.43 -22.41 15.11
C GLY A 38 10.21 -21.79 13.94
N ARG A 39 9.50 -21.31 12.90
CA ARG A 39 10.09 -20.55 11.78
C ARG A 39 10.56 -19.16 12.23
N LEU A 40 9.85 -18.56 13.19
CA LEU A 40 10.29 -17.40 13.97
C LEU A 40 10.59 -17.86 15.39
N LYS A 41 11.83 -17.68 15.85
CA LYS A 41 12.27 -18.11 17.18
C LYS A 41 12.25 -16.95 18.17
N GLU A 42 11.71 -17.20 19.36
CA GLU A 42 11.67 -16.18 20.41
C GLU A 42 13.09 -15.74 20.83
N TYR A 43 13.27 -14.43 21.05
CA TYR A 43 14.56 -13.77 21.36
C TYR A 43 15.64 -13.89 20.29
N ARG A 44 15.30 -14.40 19.10
CA ARG A 44 16.15 -14.41 17.93
C ARG A 44 15.51 -13.61 16.80
N ASP A 45 14.23 -13.87 16.54
CA ASP A 45 13.47 -13.33 15.41
C ASP A 45 12.23 -12.55 15.89
N CYS A 46 11.64 -12.96 17.02
CA CYS A 46 10.43 -12.33 17.58
C CYS A 46 10.39 -12.33 19.12
N LYS A 47 9.46 -11.55 19.69
CA LYS A 47 9.13 -11.56 21.13
C LYS A 47 7.66 -11.20 21.33
N LYS A 48 6.98 -11.89 22.25
CA LYS A 48 5.61 -11.56 22.62
C LYS A 48 5.57 -10.31 23.49
N VAL A 49 4.69 -9.37 23.15
CA VAL A 49 4.45 -8.14 23.92
C VAL A 49 2.95 -7.92 24.03
N GLY A 50 2.41 -8.09 25.24
CA GLY A 50 0.97 -8.07 25.47
C GLY A 50 0.24 -9.12 24.63
N LYS A 51 -0.66 -8.66 23.75
CA LYS A 51 -1.45 -9.51 22.85
C LYS A 51 -0.83 -9.71 21.45
N SER A 52 0.23 -8.99 21.11
CA SER A 52 0.88 -9.07 19.78
C SER A 52 2.32 -9.59 19.89
N TRP A 53 2.97 -9.79 18.75
CA TRP A 53 4.38 -10.15 18.61
C TRP A 53 5.14 -9.01 17.97
N LEU A 54 6.28 -8.65 18.54
CA LEU A 54 7.30 -7.86 17.87
C LEU A 54 8.20 -8.80 17.07
N ILE A 55 8.38 -8.52 15.79
CA ILE A 55 9.10 -9.34 14.82
C ILE A 55 10.18 -8.47 14.19
N LEU A 56 11.41 -8.97 14.10
CA LEU A 56 12.49 -8.24 13.43
C LEU A 56 12.18 -8.04 11.96
N LYS A 57 12.36 -6.81 11.47
CA LYS A 57 12.24 -6.45 10.04
C LYS A 57 13.02 -7.40 9.14
N SER A 58 14.26 -7.71 9.52
CA SER A 58 15.14 -8.62 8.79
C SER A 58 14.61 -10.06 8.73
N SER A 59 13.98 -10.54 9.80
CA SER A 59 13.41 -11.89 9.88
C SER A 59 12.13 -12.00 9.08
N ALA A 60 11.26 -11.00 9.17
CA ALA A 60 10.05 -10.91 8.36
C ALA A 60 10.42 -10.83 6.87
N LYS A 61 11.37 -9.97 6.49
CA LYS A 61 11.89 -9.88 5.11
C LYS A 61 12.52 -11.19 4.63
N LYS A 62 13.22 -11.93 5.49
CA LYS A 62 13.79 -13.22 5.12
C LYS A 62 12.70 -14.28 4.85
N LEU A 63 11.66 -14.31 5.68
CA LEU A 63 10.62 -15.34 5.59
C LEU A 63 9.56 -15.01 4.53
N TRP A 64 9.30 -13.73 4.30
CA TRP A 64 8.19 -13.26 3.48
C TRP A 64 8.56 -12.22 2.44
N GLY A 65 9.73 -11.60 2.52
CA GLY A 65 10.21 -10.65 1.51
C GLY A 65 10.65 -11.30 0.19
N GLN A 66 10.67 -12.64 0.14
CA GLN A 66 10.82 -13.44 -1.08
C GLN A 66 9.63 -14.35 -1.33
N ILE A 67 8.50 -14.15 -0.64
CA ILE A 67 7.23 -14.56 -1.24
C ILE A 67 7.08 -13.60 -2.43
N LYS A 68 7.77 -13.98 -3.50
CA LYS A 68 7.72 -13.36 -4.79
C LYS A 68 6.25 -13.45 -5.19
N ASN A 69 5.75 -12.30 -5.58
CA ASN A 69 4.82 -12.20 -6.69
C ASN A 69 5.45 -12.95 -7.88
N GLU A 70 5.23 -14.26 -7.95
CA GLU A 70 5.13 -14.97 -9.23
C GLU A 70 3.69 -14.94 -9.75
N GLY A 71 2.80 -14.16 -9.10
CA GLY A 71 1.53 -13.77 -9.70
C GLY A 71 1.74 -12.45 -10.43
N GLU A 72 1.31 -12.40 -11.69
CA GLU A 72 1.16 -11.19 -12.50
C GLU A 72 0.83 -9.96 -11.64
N ILE A 73 1.45 -8.82 -11.98
CA ILE A 73 0.85 -7.54 -11.56
C ILE A 73 -0.58 -7.58 -12.06
N LYS A 74 -1.55 -7.57 -11.13
CA LYS A 74 -2.95 -7.59 -11.53
C LYS A 74 -3.24 -6.22 -12.13
N MET A 75 -3.20 -6.17 -13.46
CA MET A 75 -3.48 -4.96 -14.21
C MET A 75 -4.88 -4.48 -13.85
N ILE A 76 -4.99 -3.19 -13.57
CA ILE A 76 -6.28 -2.53 -13.44
C ILE A 76 -6.88 -2.40 -14.83
N ASN A 77 -8.18 -2.63 -14.97
CA ASN A 77 -8.84 -2.47 -16.27
C ASN A 77 -9.39 -1.05 -16.44
N LYS A 78 -9.71 -0.67 -17.69
CA LYS A 78 -10.24 0.66 -18.02
C LYS A 78 -11.56 1.00 -17.31
N GLU A 79 -12.40 0.00 -17.04
CA GLU A 79 -13.65 0.20 -16.27
C GLU A 79 -13.35 0.58 -14.81
N GLU A 80 -12.37 -0.07 -14.18
CA GLU A 80 -11.94 0.28 -12.81
C GLU A 80 -11.36 1.70 -12.74
N ILE A 81 -10.66 2.16 -13.78
CA ILE A 81 -10.16 3.55 -13.88
C ILE A 81 -11.33 4.52 -14.07
N LYS A 82 -12.31 4.15 -14.89
CA LYS A 82 -13.52 4.94 -15.12
C LYS A 82 -14.33 5.11 -13.83
N GLU A 83 -14.61 4.03 -13.12
CA GLU A 83 -15.31 4.04 -11.83
C GLU A 83 -14.58 4.94 -10.81
N TYR A 84 -13.25 4.95 -10.85
CA TYR A 84 -12.44 5.83 -10.03
C TYR A 84 -12.64 7.31 -10.36
N LEU A 85 -12.58 7.69 -11.65
CA LEU A 85 -12.80 9.07 -12.09
C LEU A 85 -14.21 9.56 -11.78
N GLU A 86 -15.23 8.76 -12.12
CA GLU A 86 -16.64 9.07 -11.83
C GLU A 86 -16.88 9.18 -10.31
N GLY A 87 -16.18 8.37 -9.52
CA GLY A 87 -16.23 8.44 -8.05
C GLY A 87 -15.68 9.75 -7.49
N ILE A 88 -14.64 10.32 -8.11
CA ILE A 88 -14.08 11.63 -7.73
C ILE A 88 -15.06 12.74 -8.07
N GLU A 89 -15.54 12.76 -9.32
CA GLU A 89 -16.50 13.76 -9.80
C GLU A 89 -17.78 13.76 -8.95
N GLU A 90 -18.33 12.57 -8.66
CA GLU A 90 -19.50 12.44 -7.81
C GLU A 90 -19.23 12.95 -6.40
N THR A 91 -18.04 12.68 -5.85
CA THR A 91 -17.65 13.17 -4.51
C THR A 91 -17.61 14.69 -4.47
N GLU A 92 -16.99 15.36 -5.45
CA GLU A 92 -17.00 16.83 -5.52
C GLU A 92 -18.42 17.39 -5.67
N ARG A 93 -19.29 16.69 -6.41
CA ARG A 93 -20.66 17.13 -6.65
C ARG A 93 -21.55 17.06 -5.41
N ILE A 94 -21.41 16.02 -4.59
CA ILE A 94 -22.30 15.77 -3.44
C ILE A 94 -21.75 16.25 -2.10
N THR A 95 -20.46 16.60 -2.05
CA THR A 95 -19.79 17.06 -0.82
C THR A 95 -19.29 18.49 -0.96
N THR A 96 -18.72 19.04 0.10
CA THR A 96 -17.95 20.29 0.05
C THR A 96 -16.44 20.03 -0.07
N TRP A 97 -16.06 18.81 -0.44
CA TRP A 97 -14.67 18.41 -0.55
C TRP A 97 -14.19 18.68 -1.97
N GLU A 98 -13.03 19.31 -2.06
CA GLU A 98 -12.37 19.59 -3.33
C GLU A 98 -11.24 18.59 -3.49
N PHE A 99 -11.10 18.01 -4.68
CA PHE A 99 -9.99 17.15 -5.05
C PHE A 99 -8.67 17.84 -4.70
N TYR A 100 -7.76 17.07 -4.11
CA TYR A 100 -6.46 17.56 -3.71
C TYR A 100 -5.33 16.92 -4.49
N THR A 101 -5.27 15.59 -4.45
CA THR A 101 -4.30 14.80 -5.19
C THR A 101 -4.81 13.38 -5.34
N GLY A 102 -4.47 12.74 -6.44
CA GLY A 102 -4.85 11.39 -6.80
C GLY A 102 -3.73 10.72 -7.59
N GLY A 103 -3.75 9.41 -7.59
CA GLY A 103 -2.65 8.69 -8.22
C GLY A 103 -2.78 7.20 -8.07
N VAL A 104 -1.68 6.55 -8.43
CA VAL A 104 -1.54 5.10 -8.39
C VAL A 104 -0.36 4.77 -7.49
N TYR A 105 -0.49 3.75 -6.68
CA TYR A 105 0.66 3.10 -6.08
C TYR A 105 0.59 1.59 -6.29
N ILE A 106 1.78 0.99 -6.40
CA ILE A 106 1.93 -0.46 -6.40
C ILE A 106 2.37 -0.89 -5.00
N ILE A 107 1.63 -1.83 -4.43
CA ILE A 107 2.04 -2.54 -3.24
C ILE A 107 1.94 -4.04 -3.51
N GLN A 108 3.09 -4.71 -3.57
CA GLN A 108 3.23 -6.14 -3.80
C GLN A 108 2.52 -6.64 -5.07
N GLY A 109 2.74 -5.95 -6.18
CA GLY A 109 2.15 -6.34 -7.48
C GLY A 109 0.64 -6.08 -7.60
N LYS A 110 0.03 -5.41 -6.60
CA LYS A 110 -1.32 -4.88 -6.71
C LYS A 110 -1.26 -3.38 -6.97
N ILE A 111 -1.84 -2.98 -8.10
CA ILE A 111 -2.10 -1.59 -8.45
C ILE A 111 -3.28 -1.08 -7.62
N THR A 112 -3.13 0.07 -6.98
CA THR A 112 -4.21 0.71 -6.21
C THR A 112 -4.31 2.17 -6.59
N LEU A 113 -5.51 2.58 -7.00
CA LEU A 113 -5.88 3.98 -7.21
C LEU A 113 -6.25 4.64 -5.88
N TYR A 114 -5.93 5.92 -5.73
CA TYR A 114 -6.34 6.71 -4.58
C TYR A 114 -6.72 8.12 -5.00
N ALA A 115 -7.61 8.75 -4.23
CA ALA A 115 -7.89 10.17 -4.31
C ALA A 115 -7.96 10.74 -2.89
N SER A 116 -7.48 11.95 -2.72
CA SER A 116 -7.52 12.72 -1.48
C SER A 116 -8.17 14.06 -1.75
N TYR A 117 -8.77 14.65 -0.70
CA TYR A 117 -9.59 15.84 -0.83
C TYR A 117 -9.31 16.85 0.28
N LYS A 118 -9.35 18.15 -0.06
CA LYS A 118 -9.36 19.26 0.88
C LYS A 118 -10.73 19.37 1.54
N GLY A 119 -10.74 19.61 2.86
CA GLY A 119 -11.97 19.72 3.65
C GLY A 119 -12.29 18.50 4.52
N GLN A 120 -11.48 17.44 4.46
CA GLN A 120 -11.69 16.21 5.25
C GLN A 120 -11.18 16.29 6.72
N VAL A 121 -10.61 17.43 7.17
CA VAL A 121 -9.97 17.62 8.50
C VAL A 121 -8.82 16.62 8.80
N ILE A 122 -8.46 15.78 7.82
CA ILE A 122 -7.37 14.81 7.91
C ILE A 122 -6.48 15.08 6.69
N ASP A 123 -5.44 15.89 6.86
CA ASP A 123 -4.32 15.95 5.93
C ASP A 123 -3.56 14.61 6.01
N GLY A 124 -4.13 13.59 5.38
CA GLY A 124 -3.52 12.29 5.23
C GLY A 124 -2.43 12.41 4.18
N ASN A 125 -1.18 12.58 4.64
CA ASN A 125 -0.01 12.55 3.79
C ASN A 125 0.01 11.23 2.99
N VAL A 126 -0.34 11.26 1.70
CA VAL A 126 -0.44 10.06 0.83
C VAL A 126 0.95 9.55 0.39
N TYR A 127 2.00 9.87 1.15
CA TYR A 127 3.35 9.40 0.90
C TYR A 127 3.81 8.50 2.04
N ASN A 128 3.67 7.18 1.85
CA ASN A 128 4.17 6.19 2.79
C ASN A 128 5.44 5.52 2.22
N LYS A 129 6.46 5.30 3.06
CA LYS A 129 7.73 4.62 2.70
C LYS A 129 7.55 3.11 2.37
N LEU A 130 6.33 2.68 2.09
CA LEU A 130 5.90 1.30 1.89
C LEU A 130 5.48 1.00 0.46
N TYR A 131 5.35 2.01 -0.41
CA TYR A 131 5.04 1.79 -1.82
C TYR A 131 6.26 1.24 -2.54
N ASP A 132 6.02 0.26 -3.41
CA ASP A 132 7.04 -0.23 -4.33
C ASP A 132 7.28 0.84 -5.40
N GLU A 133 6.20 1.42 -5.95
CA GLU A 133 6.19 2.52 -6.93
C GLU A 133 4.95 3.42 -6.76
N HIS A 134 5.03 4.67 -7.23
CA HIS A 134 3.98 5.69 -7.12
C HIS A 134 3.95 6.60 -8.36
N ILE A 135 2.76 6.88 -8.88
CA ILE A 135 2.48 7.87 -9.92
C ILE A 135 1.48 8.89 -9.40
N ASP A 136 1.80 10.15 -9.67
CA ASP A 136 0.90 11.30 -9.55
C ASP A 136 0.06 11.42 -10.83
N LEU A 137 -1.26 11.48 -10.68
CA LEU A 137 -2.22 11.62 -11.78
C LEU A 137 -2.97 12.95 -11.71
N ASP A 138 -2.52 13.90 -10.87
CA ASP A 138 -3.24 15.14 -10.56
C ASP A 138 -3.57 15.90 -11.84
N TYR A 139 -2.62 16.02 -12.76
CA TYR A 139 -2.83 16.72 -14.03
C TYR A 139 -3.97 16.09 -14.85
N ILE A 140 -4.01 14.77 -14.99
CA ILE A 140 -5.03 14.10 -15.82
C ILE A 140 -6.40 14.23 -15.14
N ILE A 141 -6.45 14.02 -13.82
CA ILE A 141 -7.68 14.09 -13.03
C ILE A 141 -8.24 15.53 -13.03
N GLU A 142 -7.40 16.55 -12.84
CA GLU A 142 -7.83 17.95 -12.87
C GLU A 142 -8.39 18.34 -14.23
N ASN A 143 -7.77 17.91 -15.34
CA ASN A 143 -8.29 18.19 -16.68
C ASN A 143 -9.62 17.46 -16.95
N TYR A 144 -9.79 16.24 -16.42
CA TYR A 144 -11.06 15.53 -16.45
C TYR A 144 -12.15 16.29 -15.67
N LEU A 145 -11.88 16.67 -14.42
CA LEU A 145 -12.84 17.40 -13.56
C LEU A 145 -13.24 18.76 -14.14
N ASN A 146 -12.31 19.44 -14.82
CA ASN A 146 -12.57 20.71 -15.50
C ASN A 146 -13.27 20.53 -16.86
N SER A 147 -13.65 19.31 -17.25
CA SER A 147 -14.24 18.97 -18.55
C SER A 147 -13.34 19.32 -19.75
N GLU A 148 -12.03 19.45 -19.54
CA GLU A 148 -11.03 19.61 -20.60
C GLU A 148 -10.72 18.27 -21.28
N TYR A 149 -10.84 17.17 -20.53
CA TYR A 149 -10.82 15.79 -21.04
C TYR A 149 -12.17 15.11 -20.83
N ASP A 150 -12.65 14.41 -21.86
CA ASP A 150 -13.73 13.44 -21.67
C ASP A 150 -13.22 12.21 -20.91
N VAL A 151 -14.17 11.44 -20.35
CA VAL A 151 -13.84 10.27 -19.50
C VAL A 151 -13.01 9.22 -20.24
N ASP A 152 -13.25 9.01 -21.54
CA ASP A 152 -12.55 7.98 -22.30
C ASP A 152 -11.08 8.39 -22.54
N VAL A 153 -10.84 9.68 -22.86
CA VAL A 153 -9.49 10.25 -22.98
C VAL A 153 -8.72 10.15 -21.65
N ALA A 154 -9.34 10.55 -20.54
CA ALA A 154 -8.69 10.49 -19.24
C ALA A 154 -8.37 9.06 -18.81
N VAL A 155 -9.29 8.11 -19.07
CA VAL A 155 -9.07 6.67 -18.81
C VAL A 155 -7.89 6.14 -19.62
N ASP A 156 -7.80 6.48 -20.90
CA ASP A 156 -6.71 6.03 -21.77
C ASP A 156 -5.37 6.56 -21.30
N MET A 157 -5.28 7.85 -20.96
CA MET A 157 -4.04 8.46 -20.44
C MET A 157 -3.60 7.80 -19.12
N ILE A 158 -4.52 7.60 -18.18
CA ILE A 158 -4.20 6.93 -16.91
C ILE A 158 -3.75 5.48 -17.15
N TYR A 159 -4.42 4.77 -18.06
CA TYR A 159 -4.06 3.39 -18.39
C TYR A 159 -2.63 3.30 -18.97
N GLU A 160 -2.27 4.20 -19.88
CA GLU A 160 -0.92 4.29 -20.46
C GLU A 160 0.15 4.61 -19.41
N GLU A 161 -0.11 5.54 -18.50
CA GLU A 161 0.79 5.86 -17.39
C GLU A 161 1.03 4.63 -16.50
N ILE A 162 -0.02 3.86 -16.20
CA ILE A 162 0.07 2.63 -15.40
C ILE A 162 0.81 1.53 -16.16
N GLU A 163 0.58 1.36 -17.47
CA GLU A 163 1.34 0.41 -18.29
C GLU A 163 2.83 0.74 -18.30
N SER A 164 3.18 2.03 -18.34
CA SER A 164 4.57 2.49 -18.34
C SER A 164 5.35 2.14 -17.06
N LEU A 165 4.67 1.98 -15.91
CA LEU A 165 5.27 1.50 -14.66
C LEU A 165 5.63 0.02 -14.70
N ILE A 166 4.90 -0.76 -15.48
CA ILE A 166 4.93 -2.22 -15.42
C ILE A 166 5.88 -2.80 -16.49
N ALA A 167 6.22 -2.01 -17.51
CA ALA A 167 7.05 -2.37 -18.66
C ALA A 167 8.56 -2.43 -18.34
#